data_AF-A0AAU8FPD0-F1
#
_entry.id   AF-A0AAU8FPD0-F1
#
_cell.length_a   1.000
_cell.length_b   1.000
_cell.length_c   1.000
_cell.angle_alpha   90.00
_cell.angle_beta   90.00
_cell.angle_gamma   90.00
#
_symmetry.space_group_name_H-M   'P 1'
#
loop_
_entity.id
_entity.type
_entity.pdbx_description
1 polymer ?
#
loop_
_entity_poly.entity_id
_entity_poly.type
_entity_poly.pdbx_seq_one_letter_code
_entity_poly.pdbx_strand_id
1 'polypeptide(L)'
;MQTRFIAFLFSAALFTACQSETAEPLVTGPEPMPYHIERDSIETGSYLDIAIGDEAAAVYPKIQALQAPKGVSALHVVSNIFSDLSPLRESIPLYEYILLDENQGTDTGVQITVKDGKVKAIYLNSGKKLDQWPEKQKAASSVRTGDDVAALYGKLANIRDMKNYSSKFQRIFLMTKNLSTTYDPAMGRSPQWYFGYATGQDAMDQIQVHFRAGKVAKIRIDHYSKY
;
A
#
# COMPACT_ATOMS: atom_id res chain seq x y z
N MET A 1 -48.64 74.12 -11.00
CA MET A 1 -49.21 74.15 -12.36
C MET A 1 -48.09 73.76 -13.31
N GLN A 2 -48.34 72.76 -14.17
CA GLN A 2 -47.51 72.31 -15.31
C GLN A 2 -46.17 71.57 -15.05
N THR A 3 -46.23 70.24 -15.20
CA THR A 3 -45.46 69.37 -16.14
C THR A 3 -44.33 70.05 -16.96
N ARG A 4 -43.15 69.47 -17.22
CA ARG A 4 -42.85 68.13 -17.80
C ARG A 4 -41.32 67.98 -18.10
N PHE A 5 -40.89 66.74 -18.39
CA PHE A 5 -39.59 66.28 -18.93
C PHE A 5 -38.43 66.29 -17.92
N ILE A 6 -37.80 65.15 -17.60
CA ILE A 6 -36.80 64.49 -18.43
C ILE A 6 -36.93 62.96 -18.35
N ALA A 7 -37.04 62.35 -19.53
CA ALA A 7 -36.82 60.93 -19.79
C ALA A 7 -35.32 60.65 -19.87
N PHE A 8 -34.85 59.54 -19.31
CA PHE A 8 -33.88 58.58 -19.86
C PHE A 8 -33.43 57.62 -18.75
N LEU A 9 -32.94 56.43 -19.12
CA LEU A 9 -32.55 55.29 -18.27
C LEU A 9 -33.67 54.36 -17.81
N PHE A 10 -34.26 53.63 -18.76
CA PHE A 10 -34.82 52.31 -18.46
C PHE A 10 -34.78 51.43 -19.72
N SER A 11 -33.59 51.00 -20.15
CA SER A 11 -33.39 49.96 -21.17
C SER A 11 -31.91 49.55 -21.24
N ALA A 12 -31.42 48.86 -20.21
CA ALA A 12 -30.14 48.16 -20.27
C ALA A 12 -30.10 47.06 -19.20
N ALA A 13 -31.02 46.11 -19.30
CA ALA A 13 -31.00 44.92 -18.47
C ALA A 13 -31.28 43.69 -19.34
N LEU A 14 -30.32 42.77 -19.28
CA LEU A 14 -30.45 41.33 -19.56
C LEU A 14 -30.33 40.87 -21.03
N PHE A 15 -29.13 41.07 -21.59
CA PHE A 15 -28.55 40.07 -22.49
C PHE A 15 -27.23 39.56 -21.88
N THR A 16 -27.31 38.89 -20.72
CA THR A 16 -26.23 38.01 -20.29
C THR A 16 -26.32 36.74 -21.13
N ALA A 17 -25.44 36.68 -22.12
CA ALA A 17 -25.23 35.54 -22.98
C ALA A 17 -25.14 34.25 -22.17
N CYS A 18 -26.03 33.30 -22.48
CA CYS A 18 -25.84 31.91 -22.12
C CYS A 18 -24.79 31.36 -23.10
N GLN A 19 -23.51 31.54 -22.78
CA GLN A 19 -22.47 30.77 -23.45
C GLN A 19 -22.64 29.33 -22.99
N SER A 20 -23.28 28.50 -23.82
CA SER A 20 -23.03 27.07 -23.76
C SER A 20 -21.60 26.87 -24.23
N GLU A 21 -20.64 26.93 -23.31
CA GLU A 21 -19.38 26.24 -23.53
C GLU A 21 -19.76 24.77 -23.74
N THR A 22 -19.81 24.35 -25.00
CA THR A 22 -19.66 22.95 -25.36
C THR A 22 -18.26 22.58 -24.89
N ALA A 23 -18.17 22.10 -23.65
CA ALA A 23 -16.98 21.44 -23.15
C ALA A 23 -16.66 20.34 -24.16
N GLU A 24 -15.55 20.48 -24.87
CA GLU A 24 -15.03 19.38 -25.68
C GLU A 24 -14.90 18.17 -24.76
N PRO A 25 -15.36 16.97 -25.19
CA PRO A 25 -15.25 15.79 -24.35
C PRO A 25 -13.79 15.61 -23.96
N LEU A 26 -13.52 15.63 -22.65
CA LEU A 26 -12.21 15.25 -22.12
C LEU A 26 -11.88 13.88 -22.71
N VAL A 27 -10.89 13.82 -23.61
CA VAL A 27 -10.33 12.56 -24.09
C VAL A 27 -9.59 11.96 -22.90
N THR A 28 -10.29 11.13 -22.12
CA THR A 28 -9.77 10.48 -20.91
C THR A 28 -8.81 9.35 -21.29
N GLY A 29 -7.66 9.69 -21.89
CA GLY A 29 -6.59 8.76 -22.20
C GLY A 29 -7.02 7.53 -23.03
N PRO A 30 -6.13 6.55 -23.26
CA PRO A 30 -6.57 5.25 -23.73
C PRO A 30 -7.41 4.58 -22.64
N GLU A 31 -8.54 3.99 -23.03
CA GLU A 31 -9.33 3.14 -22.14
C GLU A 31 -8.43 2.04 -21.55
N PRO A 32 -8.61 1.67 -20.27
CA PRO A 32 -7.85 0.58 -19.67
C PRO A 32 -8.09 -0.69 -20.50
N MET A 33 -7.02 -1.27 -21.02
CA MET A 33 -7.14 -2.50 -21.78
C MET A 33 -7.64 -3.61 -20.85
N PRO A 34 -8.65 -4.38 -21.26
CA PRO A 34 -9.15 -5.47 -20.45
C PRO A 34 -8.06 -6.54 -20.28
N TYR A 35 -8.08 -7.23 -19.15
CA TYR A 35 -7.25 -8.41 -18.87
C TYR A 35 -8.13 -9.65 -18.84
N HIS A 36 -7.65 -10.74 -19.42
CA HIS A 36 -8.19 -12.07 -19.19
C HIS A 36 -7.58 -12.61 -17.89
N ILE A 37 -8.42 -13.22 -17.04
CA ILE A 37 -8.00 -13.80 -15.77
C ILE A 37 -8.47 -15.24 -15.68
N GLU A 38 -7.55 -16.19 -15.79
CA GLU A 38 -7.78 -17.60 -15.48
C GLU A 38 -7.37 -17.88 -14.03
N ARG A 39 -8.03 -18.85 -13.39
CA ARG A 39 -7.78 -19.15 -11.97
C ARG A 39 -7.64 -20.63 -11.72
N ASP A 40 -6.52 -20.99 -11.12
CA ASP A 40 -6.25 -22.32 -10.63
C ASP A 40 -6.25 -22.36 -9.11
N SER A 41 -6.57 -23.54 -8.57
CA SER A 41 -6.60 -23.81 -7.14
C SER A 41 -6.00 -25.18 -6.85
N ILE A 42 -4.99 -25.19 -6.00
CA ILE A 42 -4.27 -26.39 -5.59
C ILE A 42 -4.56 -26.63 -4.12
N GLU A 43 -5.18 -27.77 -3.83
CA GLU A 43 -5.53 -28.23 -2.47
C GLU A 43 -4.86 -29.57 -2.12
N THR A 44 -4.14 -30.17 -3.08
CA THR A 44 -3.28 -31.36 -2.88
C THR A 44 -2.02 -31.23 -3.74
N GLY A 45 -0.90 -31.80 -3.29
CA GLY A 45 0.37 -31.77 -4.04
C GLY A 45 1.21 -30.52 -3.74
N SER A 46 1.85 -29.97 -4.76
CA SER A 46 2.77 -28.82 -4.62
C SER A 46 2.79 -27.92 -5.84
N TYR A 47 3.19 -26.66 -5.65
CA TYR A 47 3.43 -25.69 -6.71
C TYR A 47 4.61 -24.79 -6.37
N LEU A 48 5.55 -24.62 -7.31
CA LEU A 48 6.82 -23.90 -7.06
C LEU A 48 7.53 -24.40 -5.80
N ASP A 49 7.58 -25.73 -5.65
CA ASP A 49 8.09 -26.46 -4.49
C ASP A 49 7.36 -26.23 -3.16
N ILE A 50 6.32 -25.39 -3.13
CA ILE A 50 5.45 -25.18 -1.96
C ILE A 50 4.42 -26.29 -1.94
N ALA A 51 4.50 -27.17 -0.94
CA ALA A 51 3.58 -28.28 -0.77
C ALA A 51 2.41 -27.88 0.14
N ILE A 52 1.23 -28.46 -0.14
CA ILE A 52 0.12 -28.40 0.81
C ILE A 52 0.56 -29.10 2.11
N GLY A 53 0.35 -28.43 3.24
CA GLY A 53 0.79 -28.88 4.56
C GLY A 53 2.13 -28.30 5.03
N ASP A 54 2.89 -27.61 4.17
CA ASP A 54 4.13 -26.94 4.56
C ASP A 54 3.88 -25.89 5.65
N GLU A 55 4.78 -25.82 6.64
CA GLU A 55 4.78 -24.74 7.63
C GLU A 55 5.24 -23.43 6.98
N ALA A 56 4.65 -22.30 7.39
CA ALA A 56 5.01 -20.97 6.89
C ALA A 56 6.53 -20.70 6.85
N ALA A 57 7.26 -21.06 7.91
CA ALA A 57 8.71 -20.89 7.97
C ALA A 57 9.48 -21.67 6.88
N ALA A 58 8.96 -22.83 6.44
CA ALA A 58 9.53 -23.63 5.37
C ALA A 58 9.13 -23.12 3.97
N VAL A 59 7.98 -22.44 3.85
CA VAL A 59 7.52 -21.80 2.60
C VAL A 59 8.38 -20.59 2.25
N TYR A 60 8.73 -19.75 3.23
CA TYR A 60 9.46 -18.51 3.00
C TYR A 60 10.74 -18.66 2.15
N PRO A 61 11.70 -19.56 2.48
CA PRO A 61 12.91 -19.71 1.68
C PRO A 61 12.63 -20.21 0.26
N LYS A 62 11.53 -20.94 0.02
CA LYS A 62 11.12 -21.37 -1.32
C LYS A 62 10.70 -20.16 -2.16
N ILE A 63 9.91 -19.26 -1.58
CA ILE A 63 9.54 -17.99 -2.24
C ILE A 63 10.77 -17.11 -2.47
N GLN A 64 11.66 -17.01 -1.49
CA GLN A 64 12.92 -16.26 -1.60
C GLN A 64 13.80 -16.80 -2.74
N ALA A 65 13.87 -18.13 -2.92
CA ALA A 65 14.60 -18.72 -4.03
C ALA A 65 14.04 -18.35 -5.41
N LEU A 66 12.79 -17.90 -5.52
CA LEU A 66 12.17 -17.46 -6.78
C LEU A 66 12.66 -16.08 -7.26
N GLN A 67 13.40 -15.33 -6.44
CA GLN A 67 13.97 -14.03 -6.84
C GLN A 67 14.85 -14.17 -8.10
N ALA A 68 15.72 -15.18 -8.14
CA ALA A 68 16.64 -15.38 -9.26
C ALA A 68 15.98 -15.99 -10.53
N PRO A 69 15.23 -17.11 -10.47
CA PRO A 69 14.68 -17.75 -11.67
C PRO A 69 13.39 -17.10 -12.18
N LYS A 70 12.64 -16.38 -11.34
CA LYS A 70 11.34 -15.80 -11.69
C LYS A 70 11.27 -14.28 -11.52
N GLY A 71 12.28 -13.65 -10.93
CA GLY A 71 12.27 -12.20 -10.71
C GLY A 71 11.25 -11.74 -9.66
N VAL A 72 10.80 -12.63 -8.77
CA VAL A 72 9.91 -12.25 -7.67
C VAL A 72 10.60 -11.18 -6.84
N SER A 73 10.01 -9.99 -6.75
CA SER A 73 10.64 -8.83 -6.12
C SER A 73 10.04 -8.47 -4.76
N ALA A 74 8.80 -8.87 -4.51
CA ALA A 74 8.06 -8.54 -3.30
C ALA A 74 7.20 -9.72 -2.83
N LEU A 75 7.08 -9.84 -1.51
CA LEU A 75 6.15 -10.75 -0.85
C LEU A 75 5.21 -9.93 0.03
N HIS A 76 3.92 -10.00 -0.26
CA HIS A 76 2.91 -9.31 0.51
C HIS A 76 2.32 -10.23 1.57
N VAL A 77 2.24 -9.74 2.81
CA VAL A 77 1.78 -10.47 3.98
C VAL A 77 0.44 -9.90 4.43
N VAL A 78 -0.64 -10.64 4.20
CA VAL A 78 -2.01 -10.18 4.47
C VAL A 78 -2.27 -10.18 5.97
N SER A 79 -2.94 -9.14 6.48
CA SER A 79 -3.35 -9.04 7.90
C SER A 79 -2.22 -9.21 8.92
N ASN A 80 -0.99 -8.80 8.58
CA ASN A 80 0.13 -8.75 9.51
C ASN A 80 0.05 -7.47 10.38
N ILE A 81 -0.88 -7.50 11.33
CA ILE A 81 -1.33 -6.35 12.12
C ILE A 81 -0.88 -6.49 13.57
N PHE A 82 -0.43 -5.38 14.15
CA PHE A 82 0.03 -5.28 15.53
C PHE A 82 -0.58 -4.06 16.20
N SER A 83 -0.83 -4.16 17.50
CA SER A 83 -1.27 -3.04 18.36
C SER A 83 -0.20 -2.60 19.35
N ASP A 84 0.94 -3.27 19.36
CA ASP A 84 2.09 -2.93 20.20
C ASP A 84 3.34 -2.82 19.33
N LEU A 85 4.07 -1.74 19.52
CA LEU A 85 5.31 -1.46 18.81
C LEU A 85 6.48 -2.28 19.36
N SER A 86 6.49 -2.61 20.66
CA SER A 86 7.62 -3.24 21.33
C SER A 86 8.18 -4.50 20.65
N PRO A 87 7.37 -5.47 20.18
CA PRO A 87 7.90 -6.65 19.48
C PRO A 87 8.45 -6.34 18.08
N LEU A 88 8.19 -5.15 17.53
CA LEU A 88 8.47 -4.81 16.13
C LEU A 88 9.87 -4.27 15.88
N ARG A 89 10.70 -4.16 16.92
CA ARG A 89 12.08 -3.68 16.78
C ARG A 89 12.86 -4.47 15.73
N GLU A 90 12.77 -5.79 15.81
CA GLU A 90 13.45 -6.71 14.89
C GLU A 90 12.66 -6.92 13.60
N SER A 91 11.33 -6.73 13.62
CA SER A 91 10.48 -6.91 12.44
C SER A 91 10.55 -5.73 11.47
N ILE A 92 10.52 -4.47 11.94
CA ILE A 92 10.46 -3.26 11.08
C ILE A 92 11.51 -3.26 9.97
N PRO A 93 12.81 -3.57 10.22
CA PRO A 93 13.83 -3.60 9.18
C PRO A 93 13.59 -4.62 8.06
N LEU A 94 12.71 -5.60 8.28
CA LEU A 94 12.43 -6.69 7.35
C LEU A 94 11.36 -6.33 6.31
N TYR A 95 10.70 -5.16 6.42
CA TYR A 95 9.59 -4.76 5.56
C TYR A 95 9.84 -3.45 4.82
N GLU A 96 9.26 -3.37 3.63
CA GLU A 96 9.34 -2.23 2.71
C GLU A 96 8.10 -1.33 2.80
N TYR A 97 7.01 -1.81 3.40
CA TYR A 97 5.79 -1.02 3.53
C TYR A 97 5.17 -1.17 4.90
N ILE A 98 5.11 -0.05 5.60
CA ILE A 98 4.61 0.08 6.98
C ILE A 98 3.43 1.06 6.95
N LEU A 99 2.31 0.65 7.54
CA LEU A 99 1.14 1.53 7.73
C LEU A 99 0.84 1.67 9.22
N LEU A 100 0.66 2.91 9.66
CA LEU A 100 0.25 3.28 11.01
C LEU A 100 -1.14 3.89 10.94
N ASP A 101 -2.09 3.36 11.68
CA ASP A 101 -3.47 3.85 11.67
C ASP A 101 -4.15 3.77 13.04
N GLU A 102 -5.17 4.60 13.21
CA GLU A 102 -6.04 4.62 14.39
C GLU A 102 -7.15 3.59 14.21
N ASN A 103 -7.89 3.74 13.12
CA ASN A 103 -8.96 2.85 12.67
C ASN A 103 -8.67 2.38 11.25
N GLN A 104 -9.48 1.49 10.71
CA GLN A 104 -9.26 1.05 9.33
C GLN A 104 -9.51 2.21 8.35
N GLY A 105 -8.46 2.67 7.67
CA GLY A 105 -8.57 3.58 6.53
C GLY A 105 -8.83 5.03 6.93
N THR A 106 -8.27 5.51 8.05
CA THR A 106 -8.42 6.93 8.39
C THR A 106 -7.56 7.79 7.47
N ASP A 107 -8.04 8.95 7.03
CA ASP A 107 -7.30 9.87 6.13
C ASP A 107 -5.93 10.31 6.65
N THR A 108 -5.75 10.26 7.97
CA THR A 108 -4.56 10.69 8.68
C THR A 108 -3.67 9.51 9.10
N GLY A 109 -4.01 8.28 8.73
CA GLY A 109 -3.10 7.14 8.78
C GLY A 109 -1.87 7.40 7.92
N VAL A 110 -0.75 6.77 8.26
CA VAL A 110 0.58 7.11 7.76
C VAL A 110 1.18 5.90 7.08
N GLN A 111 1.57 6.08 5.83
CA GLN A 111 2.21 5.08 5.00
C GLN A 111 3.68 5.43 4.87
N ILE A 112 4.56 4.48 5.21
CA ILE A 112 6.00 4.62 5.11
C ILE A 112 6.49 3.55 4.15
N THR A 113 7.08 3.98 3.03
CA THR A 113 7.71 3.09 2.06
C THR A 113 9.21 3.14 2.26
N VAL A 114 9.84 1.98 2.43
CA VAL A 114 11.26 1.77 2.55
C VAL A 114 11.75 1.08 1.28
N LYS A 115 12.90 1.51 0.77
CA LYS A 115 13.59 0.87 -0.35
C LYS A 115 15.09 0.95 -0.11
N ASP A 116 15.81 -0.12 -0.41
CA ASP A 116 17.27 -0.19 -0.25
C ASP A 116 17.74 0.20 1.17
N GLY A 117 16.97 -0.22 2.19
CA GLY A 117 17.26 0.07 3.60
C GLY A 117 16.97 1.51 4.04
N LYS A 118 16.32 2.34 3.21
CA LYS A 118 16.03 3.74 3.52
C LYS A 118 14.58 4.11 3.29
N VAL A 119 14.06 5.06 4.06
CA VAL A 119 12.72 5.63 3.81
C VAL A 119 12.73 6.33 2.46
N LYS A 120 11.94 5.81 1.51
CA LYS A 120 11.81 6.35 0.17
C LYS A 120 10.67 7.36 0.07
N ALA A 121 9.57 7.11 0.77
CA ALA A 121 8.41 7.98 0.74
C ALA A 121 7.58 7.88 2.01
N ILE A 122 6.87 8.96 2.31
CA ILE A 122 5.90 9.04 3.40
C ILE A 122 4.63 9.66 2.83
N TYR A 123 3.50 9.02 3.07
CA TYR A 123 2.18 9.52 2.66
C TYR A 123 1.22 9.46 3.84
N LEU A 124 0.23 10.34 3.84
CA LEU A 124 -1.00 10.08 4.57
C LEU A 124 -1.93 9.21 3.72
N ASN A 125 -2.86 8.50 4.35
CA ASN A 125 -3.89 7.71 3.66
C ASN A 125 -4.77 8.55 2.72
N SER A 126 -4.93 9.84 3.00
CA SER A 126 -5.53 10.84 2.09
C SER A 126 -4.74 11.07 0.79
N GLY A 127 -3.57 10.47 0.61
CA GLY A 127 -2.70 10.67 -0.55
C GLY A 127 -1.75 11.86 -0.43
N LYS A 128 -1.83 12.64 0.66
CA LYS A 128 -0.89 13.75 0.92
C LYS A 128 0.53 13.20 1.11
N LYS A 129 1.45 13.52 0.20
CA LYS A 129 2.87 13.22 0.34
C LYS A 129 3.51 14.12 1.39
N LEU A 130 4.41 13.55 2.19
CA LEU A 130 5.19 14.25 3.21
C LEU A 130 6.68 13.96 3.03
N ASP A 131 7.54 14.95 3.28
CA ASP A 131 8.99 14.72 3.41
C ASP A 131 9.36 14.23 4.82
N GLN A 132 8.47 14.46 5.79
CA GLN A 132 8.65 14.12 7.18
C GLN A 132 7.29 13.87 7.85
N TRP A 133 7.21 12.87 8.72
CA TRP A 133 6.10 12.67 9.63
C TRP A 133 6.57 12.36 11.07
N PRO A 134 6.03 13.02 12.11
CA PRO A 134 5.14 14.17 12.03
C PRO A 134 5.85 15.43 11.52
N GLU A 135 5.09 16.30 10.83
CA GLU A 135 5.63 17.54 10.26
C GLU A 135 6.21 18.46 11.37
N LYS A 136 7.31 19.15 11.06
CA LYS A 136 7.96 20.15 11.93
C LYS A 136 8.49 19.63 13.28
N GLN A 137 8.52 18.31 13.49
CA GLN A 137 9.15 17.70 14.65
C GLN A 137 10.67 17.58 14.51
N LYS A 138 11.35 17.42 15.65
CA LYS A 138 12.80 17.17 15.70
C LYS A 138 13.13 15.83 15.04
N ALA A 139 14.33 15.69 14.50
CA ALA A 139 14.75 14.50 13.74
C ALA A 139 14.62 13.18 14.51
N ALA A 140 14.81 13.19 15.83
CA ALA A 140 14.66 12.02 16.70
C ALA A 140 13.18 11.63 16.92
N SER A 141 12.24 12.55 16.73
CA SER A 141 10.79 12.37 16.92
C SER A 141 10.05 12.53 15.60
N SER A 142 10.70 12.15 14.50
CA SER A 142 10.13 12.20 13.16
C SER A 142 10.80 11.18 12.25
N VAL A 143 10.01 10.52 11.42
CA VAL A 143 10.46 9.78 10.25
C VAL A 143 10.59 10.75 9.08
N ARG A 144 11.70 10.69 8.34
CA ARG A 144 12.04 11.56 7.21
C ARG A 144 12.44 10.70 6.03
N THR A 145 12.18 11.20 4.82
CA THR A 145 12.76 10.62 3.61
C THR A 145 14.29 10.57 3.74
N GLY A 146 14.88 9.42 3.42
CA GLY A 146 16.31 9.16 3.55
C GLY A 146 16.76 8.58 4.88
N ASP A 147 15.90 8.54 5.91
CA ASP A 147 16.21 7.86 7.16
C ASP A 147 16.54 6.38 6.93
N ASP A 148 17.48 5.86 7.71
CA ASP A 148 17.81 4.44 7.73
C ASP A 148 16.67 3.63 8.36
N VAL A 149 16.32 2.49 7.76
CA VAL A 149 15.25 1.61 8.27
C VAL A 149 15.54 1.12 9.68
N ALA A 150 16.81 0.88 10.03
CA ALA A 150 17.22 0.43 11.36
C ALA A 150 16.96 1.50 12.44
N ALA A 151 16.90 2.77 12.06
CA ALA A 151 16.60 3.88 12.98
C ALA A 151 15.10 4.09 13.20
N LEU A 152 14.23 3.47 12.39
CA LEU A 152 12.79 3.74 12.43
C LEU A 152 12.14 3.35 13.74
N TYR A 153 12.50 2.21 14.33
CA TYR A 153 11.89 1.78 15.59
C TYR A 153 12.03 2.86 16.68
N GLY A 154 13.24 3.40 16.87
CA GLY A 154 13.48 4.44 17.88
C GLY A 154 12.69 5.71 17.62
N LYS A 155 12.61 6.15 16.36
CA LYS A 155 11.80 7.32 15.96
C LYS A 155 10.31 7.08 16.20
N LEU A 156 9.80 5.92 15.81
CA LEU A 156 8.41 5.53 15.98
C LEU A 156 8.04 5.42 17.47
N ALA A 157 8.93 4.90 18.31
CA ALA A 157 8.74 4.89 19.76
C ALA A 157 8.62 6.33 20.31
N ASN A 158 9.54 7.22 19.91
CA ASN A 158 9.47 8.62 20.32
C ASN A 158 8.19 9.32 19.84
N ILE A 159 7.68 8.99 18.65
CA ILE A 159 6.42 9.55 18.13
C ILE A 159 5.22 8.97 18.88
N ARG A 160 5.22 7.68 19.21
CA ARG A 160 4.15 7.02 20.00
C ARG A 160 3.96 7.68 21.35
N ASP A 161 5.04 8.12 21.99
CA ASP A 161 5.00 8.77 23.31
C ASP A 161 4.44 10.20 23.24
N MET A 162 4.29 10.77 22.04
CA MET A 162 3.63 12.05 21.84
C MET A 162 2.11 11.87 21.88
N LYS A 163 1.46 12.52 22.85
CA LYS A 163 0.00 12.43 23.07
C LYS A 163 -0.83 12.54 21.77
N ASN A 164 -0.49 13.48 20.90
CA ASN A 164 -1.23 13.77 19.65
C ASN A 164 -1.04 12.72 18.54
N TYR A 165 -0.08 11.80 18.67
CA TYR A 165 0.23 10.79 17.64
C TYR A 165 0.14 9.36 18.17
N SER A 166 0.02 9.17 19.48
CA SER A 166 -0.10 7.86 20.13
C SER A 166 -1.20 6.97 19.52
N SER A 167 -2.32 7.56 19.13
CA SER A 167 -3.47 6.89 18.51
C SER A 167 -3.12 6.22 17.18
N LYS A 168 -2.12 6.73 16.43
CA LYS A 168 -1.66 6.15 15.15
C LYS A 168 -1.01 4.78 15.30
N PHE A 169 -0.68 4.36 16.51
CA PHE A 169 -0.05 3.07 16.80
C PHE A 169 -1.07 2.01 17.24
N GLN A 170 -2.37 2.31 17.20
CA GLN A 170 -3.41 1.31 17.50
C GLN A 170 -3.43 0.18 16.47
N ARG A 171 -3.05 0.47 15.23
CA ARG A 171 -2.93 -0.51 14.14
C ARG A 171 -1.66 -0.26 13.35
N ILE A 172 -0.69 -1.15 13.51
CA ILE A 172 0.58 -1.16 12.79
C ILE A 172 0.54 -2.33 11.82
N PHE A 173 0.64 -2.05 10.53
CA PHE A 173 0.67 -3.07 9.49
C PHE A 173 2.08 -3.15 8.90
N LEU A 174 2.60 -4.37 8.80
CA LEU A 174 3.86 -4.66 8.12
C LEU A 174 3.56 -5.53 6.89
N MET A 175 3.40 -4.89 5.73
CA MET A 175 2.66 -5.51 4.61
C MET A 175 3.52 -6.06 3.49
N THR A 176 4.63 -5.40 3.13
CA THR A 176 5.52 -5.88 2.06
C THR A 176 6.83 -6.36 2.68
N LYS A 177 7.06 -7.66 2.70
CA LYS A 177 8.27 -8.29 3.22
C LYS A 177 9.39 -8.16 2.20
N ASN A 178 10.55 -7.68 2.65
CA ASN A 178 11.76 -7.66 1.83
C ASN A 178 12.33 -9.08 1.73
N LEU A 179 12.32 -9.66 0.53
CA LEU A 179 12.81 -11.02 0.29
C LEU A 179 14.33 -11.16 0.43
N SER A 180 15.11 -10.08 0.44
CA SER A 180 16.55 -10.15 0.74
C SER A 180 16.87 -10.33 2.24
N THR A 181 15.85 -10.26 3.10
CA THR A 181 16.02 -10.36 4.56
C THR A 181 15.56 -11.72 5.09
N THR A 182 15.86 -12.03 6.35
CA THR A 182 15.47 -13.29 6.99
C THR A 182 13.96 -13.40 7.21
N TYR A 183 13.48 -14.62 7.47
CA TYR A 183 12.09 -14.88 7.84
C TYR A 183 11.70 -14.12 9.12
N ASP A 184 10.48 -13.57 9.15
CA ASP A 184 9.88 -12.97 10.35
C ASP A 184 8.88 -13.95 10.97
N PRO A 185 9.13 -14.53 12.17
CA PRO A 185 8.19 -15.45 12.81
C PRO A 185 6.78 -14.87 12.98
N ALA A 186 6.64 -13.54 13.13
CA ALA A 186 5.33 -12.92 13.29
C ALA A 186 4.44 -13.08 12.05
N MET A 187 5.05 -13.13 10.86
CA MET A 187 4.34 -13.27 9.58
C MET A 187 3.74 -14.67 9.39
N GLY A 188 4.21 -15.68 10.13
CA GLY A 188 3.64 -17.03 10.15
C GLY A 188 2.21 -17.12 10.69
N ARG A 189 1.75 -16.06 11.37
CA ARG A 189 0.35 -15.93 11.85
C ARG A 189 -0.59 -15.35 10.79
N SER A 190 -0.05 -14.85 9.69
CA SER A 190 -0.83 -14.31 8.58
C SER A 190 -1.66 -15.42 7.93
N PRO A 191 -2.94 -15.17 7.60
CA PRO A 191 -3.77 -16.14 6.91
C PRO A 191 -3.38 -16.32 5.44
N GLN A 192 -2.61 -15.40 4.86
CA GLN A 192 -2.28 -15.44 3.44
C GLN A 192 -1.03 -14.62 3.14
N TRP A 193 -0.18 -15.17 2.29
CA TRP A 193 0.84 -14.40 1.59
C TRP A 193 0.55 -14.38 0.09
N TYR A 194 0.98 -13.34 -0.60
CA TYR A 194 0.93 -13.34 -2.07
C TYR A 194 2.15 -12.65 -2.68
N PHE A 195 2.51 -13.12 -3.88
CA PHE A 195 3.59 -12.57 -4.69
C PHE A 195 3.23 -12.76 -6.16
N GLY A 196 3.90 -12.02 -7.04
CA GLY A 196 3.69 -12.16 -8.48
C GLY A 196 5.01 -12.21 -9.24
N TYR A 197 4.94 -12.76 -10.45
CA TYR A 197 6.04 -12.75 -11.39
C TYR A 197 5.53 -12.75 -12.83
N ALA A 198 6.33 -12.23 -13.76
CA ALA A 198 5.99 -12.24 -15.17
C ALA A 198 6.13 -13.66 -15.77
N THR A 199 5.15 -14.08 -16.56
CA THR A 199 5.16 -15.33 -17.34
C THR A 199 5.40 -15.11 -18.83
N GLY A 200 5.39 -13.85 -19.28
CA GLY A 200 5.65 -13.46 -20.66
C GLY A 200 5.63 -11.94 -20.83
N GLN A 201 5.66 -11.47 -22.08
CA GLN A 201 5.74 -10.04 -22.41
C GLN A 201 4.53 -9.21 -21.92
N ASP A 202 3.35 -9.83 -21.81
CA ASP A 202 2.11 -9.21 -21.34
C ASP A 202 1.30 -10.17 -20.46
N ALA A 203 2.01 -11.02 -19.71
CA ALA A 203 1.42 -12.01 -18.84
C ALA A 203 2.12 -12.08 -17.48
N MET A 204 1.36 -12.28 -16.42
CA MET A 204 1.87 -12.48 -15.07
C MET A 204 1.01 -13.47 -14.30
N ASP A 205 1.64 -14.18 -13.37
CA ASP A 205 0.93 -14.96 -12.37
C ASP A 205 0.97 -14.21 -11.04
N GLN A 206 -0.16 -14.17 -10.34
CA GLN A 206 -0.22 -13.83 -8.92
C GLN A 206 -0.50 -15.10 -8.12
N ILE A 207 0.43 -15.46 -7.24
CA ILE A 207 0.35 -16.63 -6.39
C ILE A 207 -0.13 -16.20 -5.02
N GLN A 208 -1.20 -16.80 -4.53
CA GLN A 208 -1.72 -16.61 -3.18
C GLN A 208 -1.56 -17.90 -2.40
N VAL A 209 -0.75 -17.88 -1.34
CA VAL A 209 -0.53 -19.00 -0.43
C VAL A 209 -1.40 -18.78 0.81
N HIS A 210 -2.42 -19.61 0.98
CA HIS A 210 -3.34 -19.52 2.12
C HIS A 210 -2.93 -20.48 3.22
N PHE A 211 -2.89 -19.96 4.46
CA PHE A 211 -2.50 -20.70 5.64
C PHE A 211 -3.70 -21.03 6.52
N ARG A 212 -3.71 -22.22 7.11
CA ARG A 212 -4.62 -22.64 8.18
C ARG A 212 -3.79 -23.27 9.28
N ALA A 213 -3.89 -22.73 10.49
CA ALA A 213 -3.09 -23.19 11.64
C ALA A 213 -1.58 -23.25 11.35
N GLY A 214 -1.04 -22.22 10.67
CA GLY A 214 0.39 -22.11 10.34
C GLY A 214 0.85 -22.90 9.10
N LYS A 215 -0.01 -23.75 8.54
CA LYS A 215 0.31 -24.62 7.41
C LYS A 215 -0.38 -24.20 6.12
N VAL A 216 0.27 -24.44 4.98
CA VAL A 216 -0.33 -24.23 3.65
C VAL A 216 -1.57 -25.11 3.51
N ALA A 217 -2.73 -24.48 3.34
CA ALA A 217 -4.00 -25.18 3.14
C ALA A 217 -4.43 -25.17 1.67
N LYS A 218 -4.04 -24.13 0.93
CA LYS A 218 -4.45 -23.90 -0.46
C LYS A 218 -3.46 -22.95 -1.13
N ILE A 219 -3.18 -23.19 -2.40
CA ILE A 219 -2.48 -22.25 -3.26
C ILE A 219 -3.45 -21.85 -4.37
N ARG A 220 -3.66 -20.55 -4.56
CA ARG A 220 -4.43 -20.00 -5.67
C ARG A 220 -3.50 -19.28 -6.62
N ILE A 221 -3.74 -19.47 -7.91
CA ILE A 221 -2.98 -18.84 -8.98
C ILE A 221 -3.97 -18.05 -9.81
N ASP A 222 -3.75 -16.74 -9.91
CA ASP A 222 -4.47 -15.90 -10.86
C ASP A 222 -3.53 -15.62 -12.04
N HIS A 223 -3.87 -16.13 -13.22
CA HIS A 223 -3.13 -15.92 -14.47
C HIS A 223 -3.70 -14.68 -15.16
N TYR A 224 -2.90 -13.64 -15.30
CA TYR A 224 -3.26 -12.43 -16.01
C TYR A 224 -2.63 -12.46 -17.39
N SER A 225 -3.44 -12.25 -18.41
CA SER A 225 -2.97 -11.99 -19.77
C SER A 225 -3.76 -10.85 -20.40
N LYS A 226 -3.15 -10.16 -21.34
CA LYS A 226 -3.87 -9.22 -22.20
C LYS A 226 -4.86 -9.98 -23.10
N TYR A 227 -5.99 -9.34 -23.43
CA TYR A 227 -6.89 -9.80 -24.50
C TYR A 227 -6.23 -9.68 -25.88
#